data_AF-A0A933YBN6-F1
#
_entry.id   AF-A0A933YBN6-F1
#
_cell.length_a   1.000
_cell.length_b   1.000
_cell.length_c   1.000
_cell.angle_alpha   90.00
_cell.angle_beta   90.00
_cell.angle_gamma   90.00
#
_symmetry.space_group_name_H-M   'P 1'
#
loop_
_entity.id
_entity.type
_entity.pdbx_description
1 polymer ?
#
loop_
_entity_poly.entity_id
_entity_poly.type
_entity_poly.pdbx_seq_one_letter_code
_entity_poly.pdbx_strand_id
1 'polypeptide(L)'
;MKPHDQIQKTALTVTRWVGSPASIIVHTVLFAGSFFAVFTGWLHFDRMLLILTTIVSLEAIYLAIFIQMTINFTTQELAEVSEDIEEMQEDIGEIAEDVDELQEDVEDISEDVEEITEDESEDEVRKAEQKKTLVDIQSDLRKLMNDISKLQQPKQ
;
A
#
# COMPACT_ATOMS: atom_id res chain seq x y z
N MET A 1 1.65 -13.19 -24.84
CA MET A 1 0.69 -13.94 -23.99
C MET A 1 1.28 -15.31 -23.70
N LYS A 2 1.45 -15.66 -22.42
CA LYS A 2 1.93 -17.00 -22.01
C LYS A 2 0.87 -18.05 -22.40
N PRO A 3 1.26 -19.26 -22.85
CA PRO A 3 0.33 -20.29 -23.35
C PRO A 3 -0.71 -20.76 -22.31
N HIS A 4 -0.45 -20.59 -21.01
CA HIS A 4 -1.37 -20.92 -19.91
C HIS A 4 -2.68 -20.11 -19.96
N ASP A 5 -2.64 -18.86 -20.42
CA ASP A 5 -3.74 -17.90 -20.34
C ASP A 5 -4.93 -18.27 -21.26
N GLN A 6 -4.68 -18.98 -22.36
CA GLN A 6 -5.74 -19.42 -23.28
C GLN A 6 -6.53 -20.62 -22.76
N ILE A 7 -5.83 -21.59 -22.17
CA ILE A 7 -6.44 -22.77 -21.57
C ILE A 7 -7.28 -22.36 -20.36
N GLN A 8 -6.78 -21.44 -19.55
CA GLN A 8 -7.47 -20.84 -18.42
C GLN A 8 -8.77 -20.14 -18.84
N LYS A 9 -8.71 -19.21 -19.82
CA LYS A 9 -9.90 -18.48 -20.30
C LYS A 9 -10.97 -19.43 -20.83
N THR A 10 -10.55 -20.50 -21.49
CA THR A 10 -11.46 -21.53 -22.00
C THR A 10 -12.13 -22.29 -20.85
N ALA A 11 -11.36 -22.76 -19.87
CA ALA A 11 -11.87 -23.49 -18.70
C ALA A 11 -12.85 -22.65 -17.87
N LEU A 12 -12.51 -21.39 -17.59
CA LEU A 12 -13.36 -20.46 -16.85
C LEU A 12 -14.66 -20.14 -17.60
N THR A 13 -14.57 -19.93 -18.92
CA THR A 13 -15.76 -19.63 -19.74
C THR A 13 -16.72 -20.82 -19.77
N VAL A 14 -16.20 -22.03 -19.95
CA VAL A 14 -17.01 -23.25 -19.95
C VAL A 14 -17.65 -23.47 -18.57
N THR A 15 -16.87 -23.39 -17.49
CA THR A 15 -17.39 -23.60 -16.13
C THR A 15 -18.47 -22.56 -15.77
N ARG A 16 -18.26 -21.29 -16.15
CA ARG A 16 -19.24 -20.21 -15.92
C ARG A 16 -20.51 -20.37 -16.75
N TRP A 17 -20.41 -20.87 -17.97
CA TRP A 17 -21.58 -21.13 -18.82
C TRP A 17 -22.38 -22.32 -18.29
N VAL A 18 -21.73 -23.45 -17.97
CA VAL A 18 -22.44 -24.63 -17.46
C VAL A 18 -23.05 -24.39 -16.08
N GLY A 19 -22.43 -23.54 -15.24
CA GLY A 19 -22.99 -23.12 -13.95
C GLY A 19 -24.09 -22.06 -14.03
N SER A 20 -24.47 -21.60 -15.22
CA SER A 20 -25.48 -20.54 -15.41
C SER A 20 -26.92 -21.07 -15.32
N PRO A 21 -27.90 -20.25 -14.90
CA PRO A 21 -29.32 -20.57 -15.03
C PRO A 21 -29.74 -20.98 -16.46
N ALA A 22 -29.06 -20.45 -17.48
CA ALA A 22 -29.29 -20.84 -18.88
C ALA A 22 -28.98 -22.32 -19.14
N SER A 23 -27.93 -22.87 -18.52
CA SER A 23 -27.57 -24.29 -18.62
C SER A 23 -28.66 -25.17 -18.03
N ILE A 24 -29.22 -24.79 -16.88
CA ILE A 24 -30.33 -25.52 -16.25
C ILE A 24 -31.55 -25.60 -17.19
N ILE A 25 -31.88 -24.50 -17.86
CA ILE A 25 -32.99 -24.47 -18.83
C ILE A 25 -32.70 -25.40 -20.00
N VAL A 26 -31.50 -25.33 -20.59
CA VAL A 26 -31.10 -26.19 -21.71
C VAL A 26 -31.15 -27.68 -21.31
N HIS A 27 -30.61 -28.05 -20.16
CA HIS A 27 -30.66 -29.42 -19.64
C HIS A 27 -32.08 -29.90 -19.40
N THR A 28 -32.93 -29.05 -18.82
CA THR A 28 -34.33 -29.37 -18.53
C THR A 28 -35.09 -29.62 -19.84
N VAL A 29 -34.87 -28.80 -20.86
CA VAL A 29 -35.49 -28.96 -22.18
C VAL A 29 -34.96 -30.20 -22.90
N LEU A 30 -33.65 -30.46 -22.87
CA LEU A 30 -33.04 -31.64 -23.49
C LEU A 30 -33.59 -32.93 -22.85
N PHE A 31 -33.68 -32.96 -21.51
CA PHE A 31 -34.25 -34.08 -20.77
C PHE A 31 -35.74 -34.26 -21.12
N ALA A 32 -36.56 -33.22 -21.07
CA ALA A 32 -37.97 -33.33 -21.47
C ALA A 32 -38.14 -33.78 -22.93
N GLY A 33 -37.27 -33.28 -23.83
CA GLY A 33 -37.24 -33.66 -25.24
C GLY A 33 -36.88 -35.13 -25.46
N SER A 34 -35.97 -35.70 -24.68
CA SER A 34 -35.60 -37.13 -24.80
C SER A 34 -36.77 -38.04 -24.42
N PHE A 35 -37.54 -37.68 -23.39
CA PHE A 35 -38.77 -38.41 -23.02
C PHE A 35 -39.88 -38.21 -24.04
N PHE A 36 -40.01 -37.01 -24.61
CA PHE A 36 -40.97 -36.75 -25.69
C PHE A 36 -40.68 -37.58 -26.95
N ALA A 37 -39.41 -37.76 -27.31
CA ALA A 37 -39.00 -38.61 -28.45
C ALA A 37 -39.33 -40.09 -28.24
N VAL A 38 -39.36 -40.58 -26.99
CA VAL A 38 -39.86 -41.92 -26.67
C VAL A 38 -41.38 -41.97 -26.77
N PHE A 39 -42.07 -40.93 -26.30
CA PHE A 39 -43.53 -40.83 -26.37
C PHE A 39 -44.08 -40.87 -27.81
N THR A 40 -43.38 -40.23 -28.76
CA THR A 40 -43.76 -40.27 -30.20
C THR A 40 -43.35 -41.57 -30.90
N GLY A 41 -42.66 -42.49 -30.20
CA GLY A 41 -42.21 -43.78 -30.73
C GLY A 41 -40.96 -43.72 -31.62
N TRP A 42 -40.27 -42.58 -31.69
CA TRP A 42 -39.03 -42.45 -32.47
C TRP A 42 -37.85 -43.23 -31.88
N LEU A 43 -37.82 -43.39 -30.56
CA LEU A 43 -36.77 -44.11 -29.83
C LEU A 43 -37.38 -45.09 -28.83
N HIS A 44 -36.74 -46.26 -28.69
CA HIS A 44 -37.04 -47.18 -27.59
C HIS A 44 -36.49 -46.62 -26.27
N PHE A 45 -37.22 -46.86 -25.18
CA PHE A 45 -36.89 -46.37 -23.83
C PHE A 45 -35.46 -46.74 -23.40
N ASP A 46 -35.03 -47.99 -23.59
CA ASP A 46 -33.69 -48.45 -23.18
C ASP A 46 -32.57 -47.76 -23.93
N ARG A 47 -32.76 -47.52 -25.24
CA ARG A 47 -31.78 -46.82 -26.06
C ARG A 47 -31.71 -45.33 -25.71
N MET A 48 -32.86 -44.71 -25.41
CA MET A 48 -32.89 -43.33 -24.93
C MET A 48 -32.14 -43.19 -23.61
N LEU A 49 -32.38 -44.06 -22.63
CA LEU A 49 -31.69 -44.03 -21.35
C LEU A 49 -30.17 -44.20 -21.52
N LEU A 50 -29.73 -45.13 -22.37
CA LEU A 50 -28.31 -45.35 -22.64
C LEU A 50 -27.64 -44.11 -23.27
N ILE A 51 -28.29 -43.46 -24.23
CA ILE A 51 -27.76 -42.26 -24.87
C ILE A 51 -27.76 -41.08 -23.89
N LEU A 52 -28.87 -40.85 -23.19
CA LEU A 52 -29.01 -39.73 -22.26
C LEU A 52 -28.01 -39.84 -21.11
N THR A 53 -27.89 -41.03 -20.50
CA THR A 53 -26.95 -41.25 -19.40
C THR A 53 -25.49 -41.16 -19.84
N THR A 54 -25.14 -41.61 -21.06
CA THR A 54 -23.78 -41.45 -21.59
C THR A 54 -23.43 -39.99 -21.89
N ILE A 55 -24.37 -39.20 -22.44
CA ILE A 55 -24.16 -37.76 -22.65
C ILE A 55 -24.03 -37.02 -21.31
N VAL A 56 -24.96 -37.23 -20.39
CA VAL A 56 -24.97 -36.55 -19.08
C VAL A 56 -23.74 -36.94 -18.24
N SER A 57 -23.31 -38.20 -18.30
CA SER A 57 -22.09 -38.64 -17.61
C SER A 57 -20.81 -38.07 -18.22
N LEU A 58 -20.71 -37.98 -19.55
CA LEU A 58 -19.59 -37.32 -20.20
C LEU A 58 -19.53 -35.84 -19.82
N GLU A 59 -20.67 -35.15 -19.85
CA GLU A 59 -20.76 -33.75 -19.43
C GLU A 59 -20.32 -33.55 -17.97
N ALA A 60 -20.75 -34.42 -17.06
CA ALA A 60 -20.33 -34.39 -15.66
C ALA A 60 -18.81 -34.57 -15.49
N ILE A 61 -18.20 -35.50 -16.25
CA ILE A 61 -16.75 -35.72 -16.23
C ILE A 61 -16.00 -34.50 -16.76
N TYR A 62 -16.43 -33.92 -17.88
CA TYR A 62 -15.79 -32.73 -18.46
C TYR A 62 -15.88 -31.53 -17.50
N LEU A 63 -17.05 -31.29 -16.91
CA LEU A 63 -17.23 -30.21 -15.94
C LEU A 63 -16.35 -30.41 -14.70
N ALA A 64 -16.26 -31.63 -14.18
CA ALA A 64 -15.40 -31.94 -13.03
C ALA A 64 -13.92 -31.65 -13.32
N ILE A 65 -13.44 -31.96 -14.53
CA ILE A 65 -12.07 -31.66 -14.96
C ILE A 65 -11.85 -30.14 -15.09
N PHE A 66 -12.79 -29.41 -15.69
CA PHE A 66 -12.67 -27.96 -15.83
C PHE A 66 -12.69 -27.24 -14.47
N ILE A 67 -13.52 -27.70 -13.54
CA ILE A 67 -13.53 -27.18 -12.16
C ILE A 67 -12.18 -27.44 -11.49
N GLN A 68 -11.66 -28.67 -11.56
CA GLN A 68 -10.35 -29.01 -10.97
C GLN A 68 -9.22 -28.18 -11.57
N MET A 69 -9.21 -27.99 -12.89
CA MET A 69 -8.25 -27.14 -13.58
C MET A 69 -8.33 -25.69 -13.10
N THR A 70 -9.54 -25.16 -12.97
CA THR A 70 -9.77 -23.80 -12.46
C THR A 70 -9.30 -23.65 -11.01
N ILE A 71 -9.60 -24.63 -10.15
CA ILE A 71 -9.15 -24.64 -8.75
C ILE A 71 -7.62 -24.68 -8.66
N ASN A 72 -6.97 -25.60 -9.38
CA ASN A 72 -5.50 -25.70 -9.38
C ASN A 72 -4.84 -24.38 -9.77
N PHE A 73 -5.39 -23.74 -10.80
CA PHE A 73 -4.93 -22.44 -11.25
C PHE A 73 -5.16 -21.34 -10.20
N THR A 74 -6.36 -21.24 -9.63
CA THR A 74 -6.65 -20.26 -8.58
C THR A 74 -5.78 -20.49 -7.34
N THR A 75 -5.47 -21.74 -6.98
CA THR A 75 -4.53 -22.05 -5.90
C THR A 75 -3.13 -21.52 -6.21
N GLN A 76 -2.67 -21.63 -7.46
CA GLN A 76 -1.39 -21.07 -7.88
C GLN A 76 -1.40 -19.54 -7.83
N GLU A 77 -2.44 -18.88 -8.33
CA GLU A 77 -2.57 -17.42 -8.23
C GLU A 77 -2.62 -16.97 -6.76
N LEU A 78 -3.30 -17.70 -5.88
CA LEU A 78 -3.33 -17.37 -4.45
C LEU A 78 -1.95 -17.53 -3.80
N ALA A 79 -1.12 -18.48 -4.24
CA ALA A 79 0.24 -18.60 -3.76
C ALA A 79 1.10 -17.41 -4.21
N GLU A 80 1.00 -17.01 -5.48
CA GLU A 80 1.69 -15.82 -6.03
C GLU A 80 1.27 -14.55 -5.27
N VAL A 81 -0.03 -14.33 -5.09
CA VAL A 81 -0.54 -13.19 -4.28
C VAL A 81 -0.08 -13.26 -2.82
N SER A 82 0.10 -14.45 -2.26
CA SER A 82 0.62 -14.57 -0.89
C SER A 82 2.08 -14.19 -0.80
N GLU A 83 2.89 -14.56 -1.79
CA GLU A 83 4.30 -14.14 -1.91
C GLU A 83 4.40 -12.61 -2.07
N ASP A 84 3.57 -12.01 -2.94
CA ASP A 84 3.50 -10.55 -3.09
C ASP A 84 3.13 -9.85 -1.76
N ILE A 85 2.24 -10.45 -0.96
CA ILE A 85 1.85 -9.92 0.36
C ILE A 85 2.98 -10.04 1.39
N GLU A 86 3.82 -11.07 1.30
CA GLU A 86 5.01 -11.23 2.15
C GLU A 86 6.07 -10.17 1.80
N GLU A 87 6.34 -9.94 0.51
CA GLU A 87 7.25 -8.88 0.05
C GLU A 87 6.77 -7.50 0.51
N MET A 88 5.48 -7.20 0.32
CA MET A 88 4.90 -5.94 0.82
C MET A 88 5.02 -5.76 2.34
N GLN A 89 5.00 -6.84 3.12
CA GLN A 89 5.18 -6.75 4.58
C GLN A 89 6.63 -6.46 4.96
N GLU A 90 7.59 -6.99 4.20
CA GLU A 90 9.01 -6.65 4.35
C GLU A 90 9.25 -5.17 4.05
N ASP A 91 8.71 -4.65 2.94
CA ASP A 91 8.79 -3.24 2.57
C ASP A 91 8.19 -2.31 3.66
N ILE A 92 7.05 -2.70 4.24
CA ILE A 92 6.43 -1.94 5.34
C ILE A 92 7.31 -1.97 6.59
N GLY A 93 8.02 -3.08 6.83
CA GLY A 93 8.99 -3.21 7.92
C GLY A 93 10.17 -2.26 7.75
N GLU A 94 10.76 -2.21 6.56
CA GLU A 94 11.85 -1.28 6.22
C GLU A 94 11.40 0.18 6.38
N ILE A 95 10.23 0.55 5.86
CA ILE A 95 9.67 1.91 6.03
C ILE A 95 9.47 2.26 7.51
N ALA A 96 9.09 1.30 8.35
CA ALA A 96 8.92 1.54 9.78
C ALA A 96 10.27 1.84 10.46
N GLU A 97 11.33 1.13 10.09
CA GLU A 97 12.70 1.39 10.56
C GLU A 97 13.17 2.79 10.11
N ASP A 98 12.99 3.14 8.83
CA ASP A 98 13.32 4.47 8.31
C ASP A 98 12.57 5.59 9.07
N VAL A 99 11.30 5.36 9.44
CA VAL A 99 10.48 6.33 10.17
C VAL A 99 10.94 6.48 11.62
N ASP A 100 11.47 5.43 12.23
CA ASP A 100 12.06 5.50 13.57
C ASP A 100 13.41 6.23 13.54
N GLU A 101 14.27 5.99 12.54
CA GLU A 101 15.52 6.75 12.34
C GLU A 101 15.24 8.25 12.11
N LEU A 102 14.25 8.57 11.27
CA LEU A 102 13.82 9.96 11.06
C LEU A 102 13.25 10.63 12.32
N GLN A 103 12.67 9.86 13.25
CA GLN A 103 12.23 10.41 14.54
C GLN A 103 13.42 10.79 15.42
N GLU A 104 14.45 9.95 15.49
CA GLU A 104 15.70 10.24 16.21
C GLU A 104 16.37 11.49 15.62
N ASP A 105 16.50 11.58 14.30
CA ASP A 105 17.04 12.77 13.62
C ASP A 105 16.27 14.06 13.97
N VAL A 106 14.95 13.98 14.11
CA VAL A 106 14.10 15.13 14.47
C VAL A 106 14.26 15.52 15.93
N GLU A 107 14.47 14.56 16.83
CA GLU A 107 14.78 14.83 18.24
C GLU A 107 16.14 15.54 18.36
N ASP A 108 17.17 15.03 17.70
CA ASP A 108 18.52 15.63 17.68
C ASP A 108 18.49 17.07 17.14
N ILE A 109 17.81 17.30 16.01
CA ILE A 109 17.63 18.66 15.45
C ILE A 109 16.90 19.58 16.44
N SER A 110 15.96 19.04 17.22
CA SER A 110 15.22 19.84 18.20
C SER A 110 16.12 20.27 19.36
N GLU A 111 17.02 19.40 19.83
CA GLU A 111 18.04 19.74 20.84
C GLU A 111 19.01 20.79 20.30
N ASP A 112 19.53 20.62 19.08
CA ASP A 112 20.42 21.59 18.42
C ASP A 112 19.77 22.98 18.32
N VAL A 113 18.47 23.04 18.00
CA VAL A 113 17.73 24.31 17.93
C VAL A 113 17.57 24.96 19.31
N GLU A 114 17.39 24.16 20.37
CA GLU A 114 17.31 24.67 21.74
C GLU A 114 18.67 25.25 22.19
N GLU A 115 19.78 24.55 21.92
CA GLU A 115 21.13 25.04 22.23
C GLU A 115 21.44 26.35 21.50
N ILE A 116 21.16 26.43 20.19
CA ILE A 116 21.35 27.67 19.41
C ILE A 116 20.52 28.82 20.00
N THR A 117 19.30 28.54 20.44
CA THR A 117 18.42 29.55 21.04
C THR A 117 18.97 30.05 22.38
N GLU A 118 19.51 29.16 23.21
CA GLU A 118 20.15 29.53 24.47
C GLU A 118 21.41 30.37 24.22
N ASP A 119 22.27 29.93 23.30
CA ASP A 119 23.48 30.66 22.87
C ASP A 119 23.17 32.07 22.36
N GLU A 120 22.15 32.22 21.51
CA GLU A 120 21.71 33.53 21.02
C GLU A 120 21.28 34.45 22.18
N SER A 121 20.58 33.89 23.17
CA SER A 121 20.12 34.63 24.35
C SER A 121 21.30 35.09 25.24
N GLU A 122 22.30 34.24 25.45
CA GLU A 122 23.51 34.59 26.19
C GLU A 122 24.30 35.68 25.47
N ASP A 123 24.40 35.59 24.15
CA ASP A 123 25.07 36.56 23.31
C ASP A 123 24.39 37.94 23.37
N GLU A 124 23.05 37.99 23.40
CA GLU A 124 22.30 39.23 23.61
C GLU A 124 22.60 39.86 24.98
N VAL A 125 22.65 39.07 26.04
CA VAL A 125 23.00 39.53 27.40
C VAL A 125 24.41 40.11 27.42
N ARG A 126 25.39 39.40 26.84
CA ARG A 126 26.78 39.87 26.75
C ARG A 126 26.88 41.18 25.97
N LYS A 127 26.18 41.29 24.83
CA LYS A 127 26.15 42.53 24.03
C LYS A 127 25.56 43.69 24.84
N ALA A 128 24.53 43.46 25.64
CA ALA A 128 23.93 44.48 26.50
C ALA A 128 24.91 44.95 27.61
N GLU A 129 25.63 44.03 28.25
CA GLU A 129 26.62 44.36 29.28
C GLU A 129 27.82 45.12 28.70
N GLN A 130 28.34 44.69 27.55
CA GLN A 130 29.39 45.40 26.82
C GLN A 130 28.96 46.82 26.44
N LYS A 131 27.72 47.00 25.97
CA LYS A 131 27.17 48.31 25.65
C LYS A 131 27.11 49.22 26.87
N LYS A 132 26.70 48.70 28.04
CA LYS A 132 26.70 49.46 29.30
C LYS A 132 28.11 49.90 29.68
N THR A 133 29.07 49.00 29.62
CA THR A 133 30.49 49.28 29.91
C THR A 133 31.05 50.36 29.00
N LEU A 134 30.74 50.32 27.70
CA LEU A 134 31.14 51.36 26.74
C LEU A 134 30.56 52.74 27.08
N VAL A 135 29.30 52.80 27.53
CA VAL A 135 28.64 54.05 27.96
C VAL A 135 29.32 54.61 29.22
N ASP A 136 29.65 53.76 30.18
CA ASP A 136 30.33 54.17 31.41
C ASP A 136 31.73 54.74 31.11
N ILE A 137 32.53 54.05 30.28
CA ILE A 137 33.83 54.55 29.81
C ILE A 137 33.69 55.90 29.08
N GLN A 138 32.68 56.04 28.21
CA GLN A 138 32.42 57.30 27.50
C GLN A 138 32.10 58.45 28.48
N SER A 139 31.31 58.17 29.51
CA SER A 139 30.98 59.14 30.56
C SER A 139 32.22 59.59 31.34
N ASP A 140 33.08 58.65 31.72
CA ASP A 140 34.30 58.95 32.48
C ASP A 140 35.34 59.70 31.65
N LEU A 141 35.50 59.36 30.36
CA LEU A 141 36.33 60.14 29.44
C LEU A 141 35.85 61.60 29.31
N ARG A 142 34.53 61.83 29.26
CA ARG A 142 33.98 63.21 29.24
C ARG A 142 34.29 63.98 30.52
N LYS A 143 34.21 63.33 31.69
CA LYS A 143 34.59 63.97 32.97
C LYS A 143 36.08 64.34 32.96
N LEU A 144 36.95 63.41 32.56
CA LEU A 144 38.39 63.67 32.47
C LEU A 144 38.71 64.82 31.50
N MET A 145 38.06 64.89 30.33
CA MET A 145 38.22 66.03 29.41
C MET A 145 37.81 67.35 30.05
N ASN A 146 36.69 67.39 30.78
CA ASN A 146 36.26 68.59 31.50
C ASN A 146 37.24 69.00 32.60
N ASP A 147 37.77 68.03 33.35
CA ASP A 147 38.72 68.30 34.42
C ASP A 147 40.06 68.80 33.86
N ILE A 148 40.55 68.22 32.77
CA ILE A 148 41.72 68.72 32.03
C ILE A 148 41.48 70.16 31.56
N SER A 149 40.30 70.46 31.01
CA SER A 149 39.94 71.80 30.52
C SER A 149 39.94 72.85 31.64
N LYS A 150 39.47 72.49 32.84
CA LYS A 150 39.54 73.36 34.03
C LYS A 150 40.98 73.64 34.47
N LEU A 151 41.86 72.64 34.37
CA LEU A 151 43.28 72.79 34.71
C LEU A 151 44.06 73.63 33.70
N GLN A 152 43.62 73.70 32.44
CA GLN A 152 44.23 74.54 31.40
C GLN A 152 43.80 76.02 31.46
N GLN A 153 42.81 76.38 32.27
CA GLN A 153 42.46 77.80 32.44
C GLN A 153 43.54 78.52 33.28
N PRO A 154 44.07 79.66 32.80
CA PRO A 154 45.11 80.39 33.53
C PRO A 154 44.54 80.89 34.85
N LYS A 155 45.23 80.57 35.96
CA LYS A 155 44.88 81.09 37.28
C LYS A 155 44.99 82.63 37.24
N GLN A 156 43.86 83.32 37.39
CA GLN A 156 43.83 84.74 37.76
C GLN A 156 44.21 84.91 39.23
#